data_AF-A0ABD2R9U7-F1
#
_entry.id   AF-A0ABD2R9U7-F1
#
_cell.length_a   1.000
_cell.length_b   1.000
_cell.length_c   1.000
_cell.angle_alpha   90.00
_cell.angle_beta   90.00
_cell.angle_gamma   90.00
#
_symmetry.space_group_name_H-M   'P 1'
#
loop_
_entity.id
_entity.type
_entity.pdbx_description
1 polymer ?
#
loop_
_entity_poly.entity_id
_entity_poly.type
_entity_poly.pdbx_seq_one_letter_code
_entity_poly.pdbx_strand_id
1 'polypeptide(L)'
;MDASDINRSLVSELKAMGFSEVQATKALCSSGNSSLEAAVNWIVDHEDEAYNDEMPMVSVDIIETPAPTFDSEQAKLKAQELRERARKRREEEEKKLDKEREKERIRAGKEWLATKRMAEENERKRFEAQRKTEKEEERRARERIRQKLQQDMADRRARLGSSLNSGTSLKSIKTSEPETKNPLKVDSAALSGNLITKKEVLMECLRSLRRQHKEEDMKVQRAFKTLLVYVRNIVSNPDEGRFRKILLRNPAFQARVGIFKESMQFLELCGFERAEEGDFLVLRSDKVDMALLRSAGMVLHTAITNPFFGLLSK
;
A
#
# COMPACT_ATOMS: atom_id res chain seq x y z
N MET A 1 31.91 -38.99 -3.44
CA MET A 1 33.04 -39.31 -4.33
C MET A 1 34.27 -38.98 -3.56
N ASP A 2 35.03 -40.01 -3.21
CA ASP A 2 36.09 -39.98 -2.21
C ASP A 2 37.21 -39.02 -2.59
N ALA A 3 37.74 -38.32 -1.60
CA ALA A 3 38.86 -37.38 -1.70
C ALA A 3 40.21 -38.05 -2.05
N SER A 4 40.18 -39.26 -2.61
CA SER A 4 41.32 -40.18 -2.70
C SER A 4 41.98 -40.21 -4.08
N ASP A 5 41.34 -39.71 -5.13
CA ASP A 5 41.88 -39.70 -6.49
C ASP A 5 42.10 -38.27 -7.00
N ILE A 6 42.99 -37.51 -6.35
CA ILE A 6 43.45 -36.22 -6.88
C ILE A 6 44.46 -36.51 -8.00
N ASN A 7 44.19 -36.03 -9.21
CA ASN A 7 45.08 -36.24 -10.35
C ASN A 7 46.40 -35.46 -10.15
N ARG A 8 47.47 -36.19 -9.79
CA ARG A 8 48.79 -35.61 -9.52
C ARG A 8 49.39 -34.86 -10.71
N SER A 9 49.01 -35.20 -11.95
CA SER A 9 49.45 -34.46 -13.14
C SER A 9 48.90 -33.04 -13.14
N LEU A 10 47.61 -32.87 -12.83
CA LEU A 10 46.97 -31.56 -12.76
C LEU A 10 47.47 -30.75 -11.55
N VAL A 11 47.76 -31.42 -10.42
CA VAL A 11 48.40 -30.77 -9.27
C VAL A 11 49.81 -30.28 -9.64
N SER A 12 50.60 -31.08 -10.34
CA SER A 12 51.94 -30.69 -10.79
C SER A 12 51.91 -29.53 -11.77
N GLU A 13 50.92 -29.49 -12.67
CA GLU A 13 50.71 -28.40 -13.61
C GLU A 13 50.28 -27.10 -12.89
N LEU A 14 49.36 -27.18 -11.91
CA LEU A 14 48.99 -26.06 -11.05
C LEU A 14 50.18 -25.55 -10.21
N LYS A 15 51.01 -26.44 -9.68
CA LYS A 15 52.26 -26.06 -8.99
C LYS A 15 53.24 -25.35 -9.93
N ALA A 16 53.41 -25.86 -11.16
CA ALA A 16 54.26 -25.23 -12.17
C ALA A 16 53.76 -23.83 -12.56
N MET A 17 52.44 -23.62 -12.50
CA MET A 17 51.79 -22.32 -12.69
C MET A 17 51.88 -21.37 -11.49
N GLY A 18 52.51 -21.79 -10.38
CA GLY A 18 52.76 -20.96 -9.20
C GLY A 18 51.64 -20.97 -8.15
N PHE A 19 50.70 -21.92 -8.21
CA PHE A 19 49.72 -22.15 -7.14
C PHE A 19 50.32 -23.04 -6.05
N SER A 20 49.95 -22.82 -4.78
CA SER A 20 50.40 -23.70 -3.70
C SER A 20 49.76 -25.10 -3.82
N GLU A 21 50.42 -26.11 -3.28
CA GLU A 21 49.89 -27.49 -3.28
C GLU A 21 48.50 -27.58 -2.61
N VAL A 22 48.31 -26.82 -1.53
CA VAL A 22 47.06 -26.76 -0.77
C VAL A 22 45.94 -26.12 -1.60
N GLN A 23 46.26 -25.06 -2.35
CA GLN A 23 45.30 -24.42 -3.26
C GLN A 23 44.94 -25.33 -4.42
N ALA A 24 45.94 -25.98 -5.04
CA ALA A 24 45.74 -26.88 -6.17
C ALA A 24 44.88 -28.10 -5.81
N THR A 25 45.15 -28.71 -4.65
CA THR A 25 44.40 -29.87 -4.15
C THR A 25 42.97 -29.50 -3.76
N LYS A 26 42.75 -28.42 -3.01
CA LYS A 26 41.40 -27.95 -2.63
C LYS A 26 40.57 -27.56 -3.86
N ALA A 27 41.21 -26.95 -4.86
CA ALA A 27 40.57 -26.57 -6.12
C ALA A 27 40.18 -27.76 -6.99
N LEU A 28 41.05 -28.76 -7.09
CA LEU A 28 40.74 -29.98 -7.85
C LEU A 28 39.66 -30.81 -7.17
N CYS A 29 39.67 -30.89 -5.82
CA CYS A 29 38.58 -31.51 -5.07
C CYS A 29 37.23 -30.81 -5.29
N SER A 30 37.23 -29.48 -5.33
CA SER A 30 35.98 -28.70 -5.44
C SER A 30 35.47 -28.55 -6.88
N SER A 31 36.37 -28.57 -7.86
CA SER A 31 36.02 -28.63 -9.29
C SER A 31 35.74 -30.06 -9.77
N GLY A 32 35.90 -31.07 -8.93
CA GLY A 32 35.63 -32.47 -9.26
C GLY A 32 36.61 -33.07 -10.27
N ASN A 33 37.87 -32.64 -10.26
CA ASN A 33 38.94 -33.07 -11.18
C ASN A 33 38.60 -32.88 -12.69
N SER A 34 37.70 -31.96 -13.05
CA SER A 34 37.16 -31.88 -14.41
C SER A 34 38.16 -31.35 -15.44
N SER A 35 38.91 -30.30 -15.12
CA SER A 35 39.93 -29.70 -16.00
C SER A 35 40.82 -28.73 -15.22
N LEU A 36 42.01 -28.44 -15.78
CA LEU A 36 42.93 -27.44 -15.26
C LEU A 36 42.26 -26.07 -15.13
N GLU A 37 41.51 -25.67 -16.16
CA GLU A 37 40.81 -24.39 -16.23
C GLU A 37 39.70 -24.25 -15.19
N ALA A 38 38.99 -25.35 -14.90
CA ALA A 38 37.97 -25.37 -13.85
C ALA A 38 38.58 -25.20 -12.45
N ALA A 39 39.74 -25.83 -12.20
CA ALA A 39 40.47 -25.65 -10.95
C ALA A 39 41.00 -24.21 -10.82
N VAL A 40 41.56 -23.64 -11.88
CA VAL A 40 42.01 -22.23 -11.89
C VAL A 40 40.86 -21.27 -11.63
N ASN A 41 39.70 -21.47 -12.28
CA ASN A 41 38.51 -20.65 -12.02
C ASN A 41 38.06 -20.73 -10.56
N TRP A 42 38.04 -21.93 -9.98
CA TRP A 42 37.67 -22.13 -8.58
C TRP A 42 38.65 -21.46 -7.61
N ILE A 43 39.97 -21.53 -7.88
CA ILE A 43 40.99 -20.83 -7.06
C ILE A 43 40.71 -19.33 -7.07
N VAL A 44 40.44 -18.76 -8.25
CA VAL A 44 40.15 -17.33 -8.41
C VAL A 44 38.79 -16.96 -7.80
N ASP A 45 37.82 -17.87 -7.72
CA ASP A 45 36.54 -17.67 -6.99
C ASP A 45 36.74 -17.61 -5.46
N HIS A 46 37.82 -18.21 -4.95
CA HIS A 46 38.10 -18.35 -3.52
C HIS A 46 39.46 -17.74 -3.12
N GLU A 47 39.99 -16.80 -3.91
CA GLU A 47 41.28 -16.12 -3.68
C GLU A 47 41.26 -15.28 -2.38
N ASP A 48 40.08 -14.81 -1.96
CA ASP A 48 39.87 -13.98 -0.76
C ASP A 48 39.62 -14.80 0.52
N GLU A 49 39.44 -16.12 0.41
CA GLU A 49 39.50 -17.00 1.57
C GLU A 49 40.96 -17.11 1.97
N ALA A 50 41.35 -16.52 3.10
CA ALA A 50 42.70 -16.66 3.63
C ALA A 50 43.05 -18.15 3.76
N TYR A 51 43.85 -18.65 2.81
CA TYR A 51 44.57 -19.92 2.92
C TYR A 51 45.66 -19.72 3.97
N ASN A 52 45.25 -19.56 5.22
CA ASN A 52 46.16 -19.53 6.34
C ASN A 52 46.81 -20.90 6.42
N ASP A 53 48.14 -20.86 6.39
CA ASP A 53 49.05 -21.98 6.44
C ASP A 53 48.95 -22.64 7.83
N GLU A 54 48.08 -23.64 7.98
CA GLU A 54 48.15 -24.57 9.11
C GLU A 54 48.22 -25.99 8.57
N MET A 55 49.45 -26.48 8.49
CA MET A 55 49.82 -27.83 8.08
C MET A 55 49.43 -28.83 9.18
N PRO A 56 48.54 -29.82 8.94
CA PRO A 56 48.58 -31.03 9.74
C PRO A 56 49.76 -31.86 9.25
N MET A 57 50.78 -31.97 10.10
CA MET A 57 51.91 -32.88 9.87
C MET A 57 51.37 -34.31 9.72
N VAL A 58 51.36 -34.81 8.49
CA VAL A 58 51.31 -36.25 8.21
C VAL A 58 52.60 -36.58 7.49
N SER A 59 53.53 -37.19 8.24
CA SER A 59 54.75 -37.79 7.73
C SER A 59 54.39 -38.87 6.72
N VAL A 60 54.63 -38.60 5.44
CA VAL A 60 54.66 -39.62 4.39
C VAL A 60 56.11 -39.72 3.93
N ASP A 61 56.66 -40.92 4.03
CA ASP A 61 58.07 -41.23 3.79
C ASP A 61 58.55 -40.73 2.42
N ILE A 62 59.66 -39.98 2.48
CA ILE A 62 60.36 -39.39 1.36
C ILE A 62 61.13 -40.50 0.62
N ILE A 63 60.74 -40.77 -0.62
CA ILE A 63 61.62 -41.37 -1.62
C ILE A 63 61.79 -40.33 -2.72
N GLU A 64 62.99 -39.72 -2.76
CA GLU A 64 63.41 -38.78 -3.79
C GLU A 64 63.51 -39.49 -5.14
N THR A 65 62.76 -38.99 -6.12
CA THR A 65 63.08 -39.17 -7.54
C THR A 65 63.08 -37.79 -8.21
N PRO A 66 64.10 -37.47 -9.02
CA PRO A 66 64.37 -36.11 -9.48
C PRO A 66 63.32 -35.67 -10.52
N ALA A 67 62.80 -34.46 -10.33
CA ALA A 67 61.83 -33.84 -11.22
C ALA A 67 62.46 -33.50 -12.59
N PRO A 68 61.76 -33.72 -13.72
CA PRO A 68 62.14 -33.17 -14.99
C PRO A 68 61.78 -31.67 -15.00
N THR A 69 62.77 -30.82 -15.22
CA THR A 69 62.59 -29.39 -15.47
C THR A 69 61.84 -29.19 -16.78
N PHE A 70 60.53 -28.95 -16.70
CA PHE A 70 59.71 -28.47 -17.80
C PHE A 70 59.58 -26.94 -17.70
N ASP A 71 59.55 -26.28 -18.85
CA ASP A 71 59.77 -24.84 -19.05
C ASP A 71 58.77 -23.95 -18.24
N SER A 72 59.22 -23.47 -17.07
CA SER A 72 58.39 -22.80 -16.04
C SER A 72 57.86 -21.42 -16.48
N GLU A 73 58.54 -20.75 -17.41
CA GLU A 73 58.19 -19.39 -17.85
C GLU A 73 56.91 -19.38 -18.70
N GLN A 74 56.78 -20.33 -19.64
CA GLN A 74 55.60 -20.41 -20.51
C GLN A 74 54.35 -20.85 -19.74
N ALA A 75 54.51 -21.69 -18.73
CA ALA A 75 53.41 -22.12 -17.84
C ALA A 75 52.88 -20.95 -16.99
N LYS A 76 53.78 -20.12 -16.44
CA LYS A 76 53.40 -18.93 -15.66
C LYS A 76 52.67 -17.88 -16.50
N LEU A 77 53.13 -17.63 -17.74
CA LEU A 77 52.47 -16.70 -18.66
C LEU A 77 51.05 -17.16 -19.03
N LYS A 78 50.87 -18.44 -19.36
CA LYS A 78 49.53 -19.02 -19.63
C LYS A 78 48.62 -18.98 -18.40
N ALA A 79 49.16 -19.20 -17.21
CA ALA A 79 48.41 -19.10 -15.97
C ALA A 79 47.92 -17.67 -15.71
N GLN A 80 48.79 -16.67 -15.93
CA GLN A 80 48.43 -15.27 -15.78
C GLN A 80 47.36 -14.85 -16.80
N GLU A 81 47.51 -15.26 -18.06
CA GLU A 81 46.52 -15.01 -19.12
C GLU A 81 45.15 -15.61 -18.78
N LEU A 82 45.10 -16.84 -18.27
CA LEU A 82 43.87 -17.49 -17.81
C LEU A 82 43.22 -16.74 -16.65
N ARG A 83 44.00 -16.24 -15.67
CA ARG A 83 43.49 -15.44 -14.54
C ARG A 83 42.93 -14.10 -15.00
N GLU A 84 43.64 -13.39 -15.88
CA GLU A 84 43.17 -12.10 -16.41
C GLU A 84 41.91 -12.26 -17.26
N ARG A 85 41.85 -13.32 -18.07
CA ARG A 85 40.65 -13.66 -18.85
C ARG A 85 39.46 -13.99 -17.96
N ALA A 86 39.66 -14.71 -16.86
CA ALA A 86 38.63 -15.00 -15.88
C ALA A 86 38.12 -13.72 -15.17
N ARG A 87 39.03 -12.84 -14.72
CA ARG A 87 38.67 -11.55 -14.11
C ARG A 87 37.86 -10.66 -15.06
N LYS A 88 38.32 -10.54 -16.32
CA LYS A 88 37.64 -9.73 -17.33
C LYS A 88 36.23 -10.26 -17.63
N ARG A 89 36.07 -11.59 -17.71
CA ARG A 89 34.76 -12.22 -17.91
C ARG A 89 33.80 -11.92 -16.76
N ARG A 90 34.26 -11.98 -15.49
CA ARG A 90 33.44 -11.62 -14.32
C ARG A 90 33.01 -10.16 -14.34
N GLU A 91 33.94 -9.24 -14.62
CA GLU A 91 33.63 -7.81 -14.68
C GLU A 91 32.60 -7.50 -15.78
N GLU A 92 32.66 -8.20 -16.92
CA GLU A 92 31.66 -8.09 -17.98
C GLU A 92 30.30 -8.69 -17.61
N GLU A 93 30.27 -9.82 -16.89
CA GLU A 93 29.04 -10.46 -16.39
C GLU A 93 28.38 -9.62 -15.29
N GLU A 94 29.14 -9.06 -14.34
CA GLU A 94 28.65 -8.16 -13.30
C GLU A 94 28.07 -6.87 -13.90
N LYS A 95 28.78 -6.25 -14.86
CA LYS A 95 28.25 -5.08 -15.61
C LYS A 95 26.97 -5.40 -16.39
N LYS A 96 26.78 -6.64 -16.84
CA LYS A 96 25.52 -7.06 -17.49
C LYS A 96 24.40 -7.20 -16.46
N LEU A 97 24.67 -7.84 -15.34
CA LEU A 97 23.71 -7.99 -14.24
C LEU A 97 23.28 -6.63 -13.68
N ASP A 98 24.19 -5.68 -13.54
CA ASP A 98 23.85 -4.30 -13.12
C ASP A 98 22.93 -3.59 -14.11
N LYS A 99 23.20 -3.74 -15.41
CA LYS A 99 22.33 -3.22 -16.47
C LYS A 99 20.95 -3.89 -16.44
N GLU A 100 20.87 -5.16 -16.10
CA GLU A 100 19.59 -5.88 -15.98
C GLU A 100 18.81 -5.43 -14.75
N ARG A 101 19.46 -5.33 -13.58
CA ARG A 101 18.84 -4.81 -12.35
C ARG A 101 18.28 -3.41 -12.52
N GLU A 102 19.03 -2.51 -13.17
CA GLU A 102 18.55 -1.14 -13.42
C GLU A 102 17.40 -1.12 -14.44
N LYS A 103 17.43 -1.97 -15.48
CA LYS A 103 16.30 -2.13 -16.41
C LYS A 103 15.06 -2.67 -15.71
N GLU A 104 15.20 -3.62 -14.79
CA GLU A 104 14.09 -4.15 -13.99
C GLU A 104 13.50 -3.10 -13.07
N ARG A 105 14.33 -2.28 -12.42
CA ARG A 105 13.85 -1.15 -11.61
C ARG A 105 13.01 -0.18 -12.45
N ILE A 106 13.46 0.17 -13.65
CA ILE A 106 12.74 1.06 -14.57
C ILE A 106 11.45 0.40 -15.05
N ARG A 107 11.50 -0.89 -15.42
CA ARG A 107 10.33 -1.65 -15.87
C ARG A 107 9.28 -1.74 -14.76
N ALA A 108 9.67 -2.10 -13.55
CA ALA A 108 8.81 -2.15 -12.38
C ALA A 108 8.17 -0.79 -12.08
N GLY A 109 8.93 0.31 -12.20
CA GLY A 109 8.37 1.66 -12.07
C GLY A 109 7.32 1.98 -13.14
N LYS A 110 7.58 1.62 -14.40
CA LYS A 110 6.65 1.83 -15.52
C LYS A 110 5.40 0.95 -15.39
N GLU A 111 5.55 -0.30 -14.97
CA GLU A 111 4.46 -1.24 -14.72
C GLU A 111 3.60 -0.81 -13.54
N TRP A 112 4.19 -0.28 -12.46
CA TRP A 112 3.44 0.29 -11.35
C TRP A 112 2.58 1.49 -11.80
N LEU A 113 3.16 2.41 -12.58
CA LEU A 113 2.43 3.53 -13.18
C LEU A 113 1.31 3.07 -14.13
N ALA A 114 1.56 2.04 -14.94
CA ALA A 114 0.55 1.48 -15.85
C ALA A 114 -0.60 0.83 -15.08
N THR A 115 -0.28 0.03 -14.05
CA THR A 115 -1.27 -0.61 -13.16
C THR A 115 -2.13 0.43 -12.47
N LYS A 116 -1.53 1.52 -11.99
CA LYS A 116 -2.26 2.64 -11.37
C LYS A 116 -3.22 3.31 -12.35
N ARG A 117 -2.79 3.61 -13.58
CA ARG A 117 -3.67 4.19 -14.61
C ARG A 117 -4.83 3.27 -14.98
N MET A 118 -4.58 1.96 -15.11
CA MET A 118 -5.63 0.99 -15.39
C MET A 118 -6.66 0.90 -14.25
N ALA A 119 -6.21 0.97 -12.99
CA ALA A 119 -7.12 1.00 -11.85
C ALA A 119 -8.00 2.27 -11.84
N GLU A 120 -7.41 3.44 -12.05
CA GLU A 120 -8.15 4.72 -12.13
C GLU A 120 -9.16 4.72 -13.30
N GLU A 121 -8.80 4.18 -14.47
CA GLU A 121 -9.71 4.07 -15.62
C GLU A 121 -10.87 3.09 -15.33
N ASN A 122 -10.57 1.97 -14.69
CA ASN A 122 -11.60 1.00 -14.30
C ASN A 122 -12.57 1.56 -13.25
N GLU A 123 -12.08 2.34 -12.28
CA GLU A 123 -12.93 3.04 -11.33
C GLU A 123 -13.84 4.06 -12.04
N ARG A 124 -13.28 4.84 -12.96
CA ARG A 124 -14.06 5.80 -13.75
C ARG A 124 -15.15 5.11 -14.59
N LYS A 125 -14.82 3.98 -15.24
CA LYS A 125 -15.80 3.17 -15.99
C LYS A 125 -16.91 2.64 -15.10
N ARG A 126 -16.58 2.15 -13.88
CA ARG A 126 -17.59 1.69 -12.91
C ARG A 126 -18.51 2.82 -12.47
N PHE A 127 -17.96 3.99 -12.21
CA PHE A 127 -18.74 5.16 -11.83
C PHE A 127 -19.67 5.64 -12.95
N GLU A 128 -19.18 5.70 -14.19
CA GLU A 128 -19.99 6.05 -15.36
C GLU A 128 -21.11 5.03 -15.61
N ALA A 129 -20.82 3.74 -15.43
CA ALA A 129 -21.82 2.67 -15.50
C ALA A 129 -22.91 2.84 -14.42
N GLN A 130 -22.52 3.08 -13.16
CA GLN A 130 -23.47 3.33 -12.06
C GLN A 130 -24.37 4.54 -12.32
N ARG A 131 -23.83 5.64 -12.84
CA ARG A 131 -24.65 6.81 -13.21
C ARG A 131 -25.63 6.51 -14.35
N LYS A 132 -25.25 5.67 -15.31
CA LYS A 132 -26.15 5.26 -16.40
C LYS A 132 -27.27 4.36 -15.88
N THR A 133 -26.95 3.40 -15.01
CA THR A 133 -27.96 2.51 -14.40
C THR A 133 -28.92 3.29 -13.52
N GLU A 134 -28.42 4.20 -12.68
CA GLU A 134 -29.25 5.06 -11.82
C GLU A 134 -30.20 5.94 -12.65
N LYS A 135 -29.70 6.61 -13.70
CA LYS A 135 -30.55 7.41 -14.59
C LYS A 135 -31.61 6.58 -15.30
N GLU A 136 -31.27 5.36 -15.71
CA GLU A 136 -32.22 4.46 -16.37
C GLU A 136 -33.28 3.95 -15.40
N GLU A 137 -32.90 3.62 -14.17
CA GLU A 137 -33.85 3.25 -13.10
C GLU A 137 -34.76 4.42 -12.73
N GLU A 138 -34.23 5.64 -12.64
CA GLU A 138 -35.01 6.85 -12.40
C GLU A 138 -36.00 7.09 -13.54
N ARG A 139 -35.57 6.94 -14.80
CA ARG A 139 -36.44 7.07 -15.99
C ARG A 139 -37.59 6.05 -15.94
N ARG A 140 -37.29 4.78 -15.64
CA ARG A 140 -38.31 3.72 -15.48
C ARG A 140 -39.25 4.00 -14.30
N ALA A 141 -38.76 4.55 -13.19
CA ALA A 141 -39.58 4.91 -12.05
C ALA A 141 -40.53 6.08 -12.39
N ARG A 142 -40.02 7.11 -13.09
CA ARG A 142 -40.82 8.24 -13.58
C ARG A 142 -41.91 7.78 -14.56
N GLU A 143 -41.59 6.87 -15.47
CA GLU A 143 -42.57 6.27 -16.40
C GLU A 143 -43.66 5.50 -15.64
N ARG A 144 -43.28 4.69 -14.64
CA ARG A 144 -44.26 4.00 -13.76
C ARG A 144 -45.19 4.96 -13.03
N ILE A 145 -44.68 6.09 -12.52
CA ILE A 145 -45.51 7.12 -11.86
C ILE A 145 -46.46 7.77 -12.88
N ARG A 146 -45.96 8.10 -14.07
CA ARG A 146 -46.78 8.70 -15.13
C ARG A 146 -47.93 7.78 -15.55
N GLN A 147 -47.67 6.49 -15.71
CA GLN A 147 -48.70 5.50 -16.02
C GLN A 147 -49.75 5.39 -14.91
N LYS A 148 -49.33 5.35 -13.64
CA LYS A 148 -50.25 5.34 -12.49
C LYS A 148 -51.12 6.61 -12.43
N LEU A 149 -50.55 7.77 -12.71
CA LEU A 149 -51.31 9.03 -12.78
C LEU A 149 -52.31 9.03 -13.94
N GLN A 150 -51.95 8.47 -15.09
CA GLN A 150 -52.88 8.32 -16.22
C GLN A 150 -54.04 7.37 -15.89
N GLN A 151 -53.76 6.26 -15.21
CA GLN A 151 -54.78 5.34 -14.71
C GLN A 151 -55.70 6.02 -13.68
N ASP A 152 -55.15 6.73 -12.69
CA ASP A 152 -55.96 7.48 -11.70
C ASP A 152 -56.81 8.57 -12.37
N MET A 153 -56.26 9.29 -13.36
CA MET A 153 -57.03 10.27 -14.14
C MET A 153 -58.15 9.61 -14.95
N ALA A 154 -57.90 8.45 -15.57
CA ALA A 154 -58.92 7.71 -16.32
C ALA A 154 -60.00 7.15 -15.39
N ASP A 155 -59.63 6.60 -14.24
CA ASP A 155 -60.55 6.10 -13.22
C ASP A 155 -61.42 7.21 -12.65
N ARG A 156 -60.83 8.39 -12.34
CA ARG A 156 -61.59 9.57 -11.92
C ARG A 156 -62.54 10.05 -13.01
N ARG A 157 -62.10 10.08 -14.27
CA ARG A 157 -62.94 10.46 -15.42
C ARG A 157 -64.09 9.47 -15.62
N ALA A 158 -63.85 8.17 -15.46
CA ALA A 158 -64.88 7.13 -15.54
C ALA A 158 -65.88 7.20 -14.37
N ARG A 159 -65.40 7.47 -13.15
CA ARG A 159 -66.26 7.69 -11.96
C ARG A 159 -67.10 8.97 -12.07
N LEU A 160 -66.51 10.07 -12.55
CA LEU A 160 -67.24 11.32 -12.83
C LEU A 160 -68.25 11.13 -13.97
N GLY A 161 -67.93 10.34 -14.99
CA GLY A 161 -68.87 9.97 -16.06
C GLY A 161 -70.00 9.03 -15.61
N SER A 162 -69.79 8.24 -14.54
CA SER A 162 -70.83 7.38 -13.95
C SER A 162 -71.76 8.14 -12.98
N SER A 163 -71.41 9.36 -12.56
CA SER A 163 -72.14 10.15 -11.57
C SER A 163 -73.22 11.08 -12.15
N LEU A 164 -73.70 10.85 -13.39
CA LEU A 164 -74.88 11.55 -13.92
C LEU A 164 -76.22 10.82 -13.67
N ASN A 165 -76.20 9.58 -13.16
CA ASN A 165 -77.42 8.85 -12.80
C ASN A 165 -77.39 8.39 -11.33
N SER A 166 -77.66 9.30 -10.41
CA SER A 166 -78.45 9.05 -9.18
C SER A 166 -78.44 10.30 -8.30
N GLY A 167 -79.63 10.82 -8.04
CA GLY A 167 -79.82 11.97 -7.17
C GLY A 167 -79.64 11.64 -5.69
N THR A 168 -79.42 12.72 -4.93
CA THR A 168 -79.63 12.87 -3.46
C THR A 168 -78.84 11.94 -2.53
N SER A 169 -77.94 12.51 -1.73
CA SER A 169 -78.18 12.73 -0.28
C SER A 169 -76.90 13.13 0.46
N LEU A 170 -77.06 14.06 1.40
CA LEU A 170 -76.07 14.56 2.36
C LEU A 170 -75.74 13.50 3.43
N LYS A 171 -74.45 13.23 3.70
CA LYS A 171 -73.85 13.23 5.06
C LYS A 171 -72.39 12.73 5.09
N SER A 172 -71.55 13.56 5.72
CA SER A 172 -70.48 13.26 6.70
C SER A 172 -69.52 12.09 6.46
N ILE A 173 -68.21 12.36 6.55
CA ILE A 173 -67.25 11.78 7.52
C ILE A 173 -65.81 11.87 6.97
N LYS A 174 -64.97 12.57 7.75
CA LYS A 174 -63.55 12.33 8.06
C LYS A 174 -62.64 11.87 6.91
N THR A 175 -61.71 12.75 6.54
CA THR A 175 -60.42 12.39 5.94
C THR A 175 -59.67 11.43 6.85
N SER A 176 -59.83 10.13 6.61
CA SER A 176 -58.91 9.08 7.07
C SER A 176 -57.88 8.85 5.97
N GLU A 177 -56.66 9.29 6.23
CA GLU A 177 -55.46 8.77 5.57
C GLU A 177 -55.43 7.24 5.68
N PRO A 178 -55.05 6.50 4.63
CA PRO A 178 -54.72 5.11 4.80
C PRO A 178 -53.36 5.03 5.47
N GLU A 179 -53.38 4.78 6.78
CA GLU A 179 -52.28 4.20 7.53
C GLU A 179 -51.74 2.98 6.78
N THR A 180 -50.59 3.13 6.14
CA THR A 180 -49.69 1.99 5.96
C THR A 180 -48.83 1.96 7.21
N LYS A 181 -49.15 1.05 8.11
CA LYS A 181 -48.42 0.78 9.36
C LYS A 181 -46.94 0.59 9.04
N ASN A 182 -46.15 1.61 9.36
CA ASN A 182 -44.74 1.51 9.71
C ASN A 182 -44.55 2.39 10.94
N PRO A 183 -44.64 1.86 12.17
CA PRO A 183 -44.25 2.61 13.34
C PRO A 183 -42.71 2.63 13.35
N LEU A 184 -42.09 3.75 12.93
CA LEU A 184 -40.69 4.17 13.23
C LEU A 184 -40.34 5.42 12.40
N LYS A 185 -41.03 6.55 12.60
CA LYS A 185 -40.63 7.85 12.03
C LYS A 185 -41.13 9.00 12.91
N VAL A 186 -40.48 9.22 14.04
CA VAL A 186 -40.65 10.48 14.79
C VAL A 186 -39.30 11.14 15.15
N ASP A 187 -38.16 10.45 15.09
CA ASP A 187 -36.88 11.03 15.55
C ASP A 187 -35.93 11.55 14.45
N SER A 188 -36.26 11.35 13.18
CA SER A 188 -35.28 11.53 12.09
C SER A 188 -34.93 12.98 11.77
N ALA A 189 -35.82 13.94 12.03
CA ALA A 189 -35.59 15.36 11.73
C ALA A 189 -34.71 16.05 12.79
N ALA A 190 -34.90 15.75 14.08
CA ALA A 190 -34.08 16.27 15.17
C ALA A 190 -32.65 15.67 15.15
N LEU A 191 -32.54 14.37 14.83
CA LEU A 191 -31.24 13.71 14.67
C LEU A 191 -30.47 14.24 13.45
N SER A 192 -31.16 14.51 12.35
CA SER A 192 -30.58 15.16 11.16
C SER A 192 -30.18 16.61 11.42
N GLY A 193 -30.98 17.37 12.17
CA GLY A 193 -30.66 18.74 12.56
C GLY A 193 -29.40 18.82 13.42
N ASN A 194 -29.28 17.94 14.42
CA ASN A 194 -28.08 17.83 15.25
C ASN A 194 -26.84 17.37 14.46
N LEU A 195 -27.01 16.53 13.44
CA LEU A 195 -25.89 16.13 12.59
C LEU A 195 -25.42 17.28 11.68
N ILE A 196 -26.36 18.11 11.19
CA ILE A 196 -26.04 19.32 10.42
C ILE A 196 -25.25 20.31 11.27
N THR A 197 -25.69 20.58 12.50
CA THR A 197 -24.97 21.48 13.42
C THR A 197 -23.59 20.92 13.80
N LYS A 198 -23.48 19.62 14.11
CA LYS A 198 -22.16 18.99 14.38
C LYS A 198 -21.22 19.06 13.17
N LYS A 199 -21.74 18.84 11.96
CA LYS A 199 -20.96 18.97 10.71
C LYS A 199 -20.47 20.40 10.52
N GLU A 200 -21.29 21.40 10.81
CA GLU A 200 -20.90 22.82 10.75
C GLU A 200 -19.80 23.16 11.75
N VAL A 201 -19.90 22.66 12.98
CA VAL A 201 -18.85 22.83 14.00
C VAL A 201 -17.54 22.16 13.56
N LEU A 202 -17.60 20.95 12.98
CA LEU A 202 -16.42 20.28 12.41
C LEU A 202 -15.80 21.09 11.27
N MET A 203 -16.62 21.63 10.36
CA MET A 203 -16.13 22.51 9.28
C MET A 203 -15.46 23.75 9.86
N GLU A 204 -16.09 24.39 10.85
CA GLU A 204 -15.57 25.62 11.43
C GLU A 204 -14.24 25.39 12.17
N CYS A 205 -14.10 24.24 12.83
CA CYS A 205 -12.84 23.82 13.44
C CYS A 205 -11.71 23.74 12.39
N LEU A 206 -11.96 23.08 11.24
CA LEU A 206 -10.96 22.99 10.17
C LEU A 206 -10.70 24.35 9.48
N ARG A 207 -11.72 25.22 9.36
CA ARG A 207 -11.52 26.58 8.84
C ARG A 207 -10.67 27.41 9.79
N SER A 208 -10.93 27.32 11.08
CA SER A 208 -10.14 27.98 12.13
C SER A 208 -8.68 27.55 12.05
N LEU A 209 -8.42 26.23 11.93
CA LEU A 209 -7.07 25.70 11.78
C LEU A 209 -6.32 26.37 10.62
N ARG A 210 -6.97 26.45 9.46
CA ARG A 210 -6.35 27.03 8.26
C ARG A 210 -6.21 28.55 8.33
N ARG A 211 -7.13 29.25 9.01
CA ARG A 211 -7.06 30.71 9.19
C ARG A 211 -5.96 31.13 10.17
N GLN A 212 -5.71 30.33 11.21
CA GLN A 212 -4.67 30.59 12.19
C GLN A 212 -3.27 30.23 11.67
N HIS A 213 -3.17 29.22 10.81
CA HIS A 213 -1.91 28.72 10.26
C HIS A 213 -1.77 28.96 8.75
N LYS A 214 -2.14 30.17 8.28
CA LYS A 214 -2.15 30.52 6.84
C LYS A 214 -0.78 30.37 6.18
N GLU A 215 0.30 30.68 6.90
CA GLU A 215 1.66 30.61 6.38
C GLU A 215 2.21 29.17 6.35
N GLU A 216 1.56 28.25 7.07
CA GLU A 216 1.98 26.85 7.19
C GLU A 216 1.04 25.88 6.44
N ASP A 217 0.49 26.29 5.29
CA ASP A 217 -0.52 25.51 4.56
C ASP A 217 -0.09 24.06 4.28
N MET A 218 1.20 23.84 3.98
CA MET A 218 1.74 22.48 3.82
C MET A 218 1.63 21.62 5.08
N LYS A 219 1.84 22.20 6.28
CA LYS A 219 1.69 21.50 7.56
C LYS A 219 0.21 21.25 7.86
N VAL A 220 -0.65 22.24 7.61
CA VAL A 220 -2.11 22.11 7.75
C VAL A 220 -2.67 21.01 6.84
N GLN A 221 -2.24 20.94 5.58
CA GLN A 221 -2.61 19.88 4.64
C GLN A 221 -2.15 18.49 5.13
N ARG A 222 -0.96 18.39 5.71
CA ARG A 222 -0.47 17.14 6.33
C ARG A 222 -1.32 16.76 7.56
N ALA A 223 -1.75 17.74 8.35
CA ALA A 223 -2.65 17.53 9.48
C ALA A 223 -4.00 16.95 9.01
N PHE A 224 -4.65 17.60 8.03
CA PHE A 224 -5.91 17.13 7.46
C PHE A 224 -5.82 15.71 6.90
N LYS A 225 -4.76 15.39 6.16
CA LYS A 225 -4.54 14.03 5.64
C LYS A 225 -4.38 13.02 6.77
N THR A 226 -3.67 13.38 7.83
CA THR A 226 -3.45 12.48 8.98
C THR A 226 -4.76 12.27 9.76
N LEU A 227 -5.53 13.32 10.01
CA LEU A 227 -6.87 13.25 10.62
C LEU A 227 -7.81 12.37 9.78
N LEU A 228 -7.78 12.52 8.45
CA LEU A 228 -8.59 11.72 7.54
C LEU A 228 -8.25 10.24 7.65
N VAL A 229 -6.96 9.88 7.79
CA VAL A 229 -6.55 8.48 7.99
C VAL A 229 -7.13 7.92 9.29
N TYR A 230 -7.07 8.67 10.40
CA TYR A 230 -7.65 8.21 11.67
C TYR A 230 -9.16 7.95 11.56
N VAL A 231 -9.91 8.91 11.01
CA VAL A 231 -11.37 8.76 10.83
C VAL A 231 -11.69 7.63 9.86
N ARG A 232 -10.98 7.56 8.72
CA ARG A 232 -11.19 6.52 7.71
C ARG A 232 -10.94 5.12 8.26
N ASN A 233 -9.88 4.92 9.02
CA ASN A 233 -9.54 3.61 9.58
C ASN A 233 -10.66 3.11 10.51
N ILE A 234 -11.25 3.99 11.32
CA ILE A 234 -12.38 3.65 12.20
C ILE A 234 -13.65 3.38 11.38
N VAL A 235 -13.95 4.21 10.37
CA VAL A 235 -15.15 4.02 9.53
C VAL A 235 -15.07 2.72 8.72
N SER A 236 -13.87 2.35 8.24
CA SER A 236 -13.65 1.11 7.50
C SER A 236 -13.63 -0.13 8.40
N ASN A 237 -13.10 -0.03 9.62
CA ASN A 237 -12.96 -1.15 10.55
C ASN A 237 -13.38 -0.71 11.98
N PRO A 238 -14.69 -0.62 12.27
CA PRO A 238 -15.19 -0.06 13.54
C PRO A 238 -14.93 -0.96 14.76
N ASP A 239 -14.86 -2.27 14.55
CA ASP A 239 -14.67 -3.25 15.63
C ASP A 239 -13.21 -3.34 16.08
N GLU A 240 -12.27 -2.86 15.26
CA GLU A 240 -10.85 -2.99 15.54
C GLU A 240 -10.38 -1.98 16.58
N GLY A 241 -10.17 -2.45 17.82
CA GLY A 241 -9.80 -1.62 18.97
C GLY A 241 -8.53 -0.79 18.80
N ARG A 242 -7.59 -1.23 17.95
CA ARG A 242 -6.32 -0.51 17.71
C ARG A 242 -6.51 0.85 17.04
N PHE A 243 -7.54 1.01 16.20
CA PHE A 243 -7.81 2.27 15.51
C PHE A 243 -8.57 3.28 16.36
N ARG A 244 -9.15 2.81 17.46
CA ARG A 244 -9.83 3.64 18.46
C ARG A 244 -8.88 4.22 19.50
N LYS A 245 -7.58 3.95 19.41
CA LYS A 245 -6.55 4.47 20.33
C LYS A 245 -5.48 5.20 19.53
N ILE A 246 -5.16 6.43 19.93
CA ILE A 246 -4.10 7.24 19.35
C ILE A 246 -3.10 7.57 20.47
N LEU A 247 -1.83 7.25 20.27
CA LEU A 247 -0.77 7.56 21.22
C LEU A 247 -0.31 9.01 21.06
N LEU A 248 -0.49 9.83 22.10
CA LEU A 248 -0.13 11.25 22.09
C LEU A 248 1.40 11.45 22.08
N ARG A 249 2.18 10.58 22.70
CA ARG A 249 3.66 10.65 22.70
C ARG A 249 4.30 10.33 21.35
N ASN A 250 3.54 9.84 20.37
CA ASN A 250 4.10 9.47 19.08
C ASN A 250 4.65 10.72 18.34
N PRO A 251 5.95 10.76 17.97
CA PRO A 251 6.55 11.92 17.31
C PRO A 251 5.86 12.28 15.98
N ALA A 252 5.39 11.28 15.23
CA ALA A 252 4.70 11.52 13.96
C ALA A 252 3.30 12.12 14.18
N PHE A 253 2.63 11.74 15.28
CA PHE A 253 1.36 12.36 15.67
C PHE A 253 1.59 13.81 16.10
N GLN A 254 2.55 14.04 17.00
CA GLN A 254 2.88 15.38 17.50
C GLN A 254 3.24 16.32 16.34
N ALA A 255 4.14 15.92 15.46
CA ALA A 255 4.61 16.74 14.34
C ALA A 255 3.55 17.05 13.27
N ARG A 256 2.43 16.31 13.23
CA ARG A 256 1.39 16.47 12.18
C ARG A 256 0.09 17.00 12.71
N VAL A 257 -0.34 16.54 13.89
CA VAL A 257 -1.66 16.79 14.47
C VAL A 257 -1.52 17.47 15.82
N GLY A 258 -0.58 17.03 16.66
CA GLY A 258 -0.41 17.53 18.03
C GLY A 258 0.07 18.98 18.15
N ILE A 259 0.78 19.51 17.13
CA ILE A 259 1.17 20.95 17.07
C ILE A 259 -0.06 21.86 17.04
N PHE A 260 -1.19 21.39 16.50
CA PHE A 260 -2.36 22.19 16.22
C PHE A 260 -3.47 21.95 17.24
N LYS A 261 -3.83 22.99 18.00
CA LYS A 261 -4.88 22.90 19.02
C LYS A 261 -6.24 22.55 18.42
N GLU A 262 -6.56 23.09 17.25
CA GLU A 262 -7.81 22.83 16.53
C GLU A 262 -7.87 21.38 16.04
N SER A 263 -6.73 20.79 15.68
CA SER A 263 -6.72 19.38 15.27
C SER A 263 -7.03 18.45 16.44
N MET A 264 -6.62 18.82 17.65
CA MET A 264 -7.01 18.10 18.88
C MET A 264 -8.51 18.28 19.17
N GLN A 265 -9.03 19.51 19.07
CA GLN A 265 -10.45 19.78 19.22
C GLN A 265 -11.30 19.02 18.19
N PHE A 266 -10.82 18.90 16.95
CA PHE A 266 -11.50 18.12 15.91
C PHE A 266 -11.65 16.65 16.30
N LEU A 267 -10.60 16.04 16.89
CA LEU A 267 -10.67 14.66 17.38
C LEU A 267 -11.65 14.55 18.56
N GLU A 268 -11.62 15.50 19.49
CA GLU A 268 -12.56 15.56 20.61
C GLU A 268 -14.02 15.68 20.11
N LEU A 269 -14.27 16.51 19.09
CA LEU A 269 -15.58 16.62 18.41
C LEU A 269 -16.00 15.35 17.69
N CYS A 270 -15.05 14.52 17.24
CA CYS A 270 -15.32 13.20 16.67
C CYS A 270 -15.62 12.14 17.76
N GLY A 271 -15.54 12.50 19.05
CA GLY A 271 -15.85 11.64 20.19
C GLY A 271 -14.63 11.02 20.88
N PHE A 272 -13.42 11.42 20.50
CA PHE A 272 -12.22 10.94 21.17
C PHE A 272 -12.02 11.62 22.53
N GLU A 273 -11.75 10.84 23.56
CA GLU A 273 -11.54 11.32 24.92
C GLU A 273 -10.09 11.08 25.36
N ARG A 274 -9.53 11.97 26.18
CA ARG A 274 -8.20 11.77 26.77
C ARG A 274 -8.31 10.71 27.85
N ALA A 275 -7.48 9.67 27.77
CA ALA A 275 -7.42 8.63 28.80
C ALA A 275 -6.86 9.21 30.11
N GLU A 276 -7.23 8.60 31.25
CA GLU A 276 -6.85 9.03 32.60
C GLU A 276 -5.32 9.06 32.82
N GLU A 277 -4.57 8.22 32.09
CA GLU A 277 -3.10 8.19 32.11
C GLU A 277 -2.45 9.26 31.21
N GLY A 278 -3.22 10.12 30.55
CA GLY A 278 -2.74 11.27 29.78
C GLY A 278 -1.98 10.98 28.48
N ASP A 279 -1.58 9.73 28.25
CA ASP A 279 -0.74 9.33 27.11
C ASP A 279 -1.52 8.94 25.85
N PHE A 280 -2.80 8.59 25.98
CA PHE A 280 -3.64 8.12 24.88
C PHE A 280 -4.90 8.95 24.69
N LEU A 281 -5.30 9.10 23.43
CA LEU A 281 -6.61 9.56 23.03
C LEU A 281 -7.44 8.34 22.59
N VAL A 282 -8.57 8.09 23.24
CA VAL A 282 -9.35 6.87 23.09
C VAL A 282 -10.79 7.20 22.70
N LEU A 283 -11.28 6.54 21.65
CA LEU A 283 -12.69 6.53 21.29
C LEU A 283 -13.34 5.28 21.89
N ARG A 284 -14.18 5.46 22.91
CA ARG A 284 -14.86 4.33 23.55
C ARG A 284 -15.84 3.68 22.57
N SER A 285 -15.97 2.35 22.61
CA SER A 285 -16.78 1.56 21.69
C SER A 285 -18.29 1.88 21.76
N ASP A 286 -18.75 2.28 22.94
CA ASP A 286 -20.13 2.67 23.24
C ASP A 286 -20.49 4.07 22.73
N LYS A 287 -19.50 4.94 22.51
CA LYS A 287 -19.69 6.33 22.06
C LYS A 287 -19.40 6.56 20.58
N VAL A 288 -19.21 5.50 19.78
CA VAL A 288 -18.89 5.63 18.35
C VAL A 288 -20.12 6.06 17.54
N ASP A 289 -20.17 7.33 17.17
CA ASP A 289 -21.18 7.86 16.22
C ASP A 289 -20.68 7.73 14.78
N MET A 290 -21.11 6.65 14.11
CA MET A 290 -20.70 6.37 12.72
C MET A 290 -21.21 7.41 11.71
N ALA A 291 -22.35 8.05 11.96
CA ALA A 291 -22.88 9.08 11.07
C ALA A 291 -22.05 10.37 11.17
N LEU A 292 -21.64 10.73 12.39
CA LEU A 292 -20.73 11.83 12.65
C LEU A 292 -19.34 11.57 12.03
N LEU A 293 -18.76 10.38 12.23
CA LEU A 293 -17.45 10.04 11.67
C LEU A 293 -17.44 10.04 10.15
N ARG A 294 -18.51 9.54 9.49
CA ARG A 294 -18.65 9.65 8.03
C ARG A 294 -18.72 11.11 7.59
N SER A 295 -19.49 11.94 8.29
CA SER A 295 -19.60 13.38 8.02
C SER A 295 -18.26 14.09 8.21
N ALA A 296 -17.52 13.77 9.28
CA ALA A 296 -16.19 14.27 9.55
C ALA A 296 -15.19 13.89 8.44
N GLY A 297 -15.23 12.65 7.97
CA GLY A 297 -14.42 12.18 6.84
C GLY A 297 -14.72 12.93 5.54
N MET A 298 -16.00 13.19 5.24
CA MET A 298 -16.39 14.00 4.08
C MET A 298 -15.89 15.44 4.20
N VAL A 299 -16.05 16.06 5.37
CA VAL A 299 -15.60 17.43 5.63
C VAL A 299 -14.08 17.56 5.48
N LEU A 300 -13.31 16.61 6.01
CA LEU A 300 -11.85 16.54 5.82
C LEU A 300 -11.47 16.36 4.36
N HIS A 301 -12.17 15.47 3.63
CA HIS A 301 -11.93 15.28 2.20
C HIS A 301 -12.17 16.58 1.43
N THR A 302 -13.30 17.28 1.68
CA THR A 302 -13.58 18.58 1.08
C THR A 302 -12.50 19.61 1.44
N ALA A 303 -12.01 19.63 2.68
CA ALA A 303 -10.95 20.55 3.11
C ALA A 303 -9.61 20.33 2.39
N ILE A 304 -9.29 19.08 2.06
CA ILE A 304 -8.07 18.71 1.33
C ILE A 304 -8.21 19.03 -0.16
N THR A 305 -9.36 18.67 -0.77
CA THR A 305 -9.57 18.82 -2.21
C THR A 305 -9.87 20.26 -2.63
N ASN A 306 -10.48 21.06 -1.76
CA ASN A 306 -10.87 22.44 -2.08
C ASN A 306 -9.79 23.45 -1.66
N PRO A 307 -9.12 24.12 -2.62
CA PRO A 307 -8.10 25.13 -2.32
C PRO A 307 -8.65 26.33 -1.54
N PHE A 308 -9.93 26.67 -1.73
CA PHE A 308 -10.59 27.82 -1.11
C PHE A 308 -11.23 27.50 0.26
N PHE A 309 -11.10 26.26 0.73
CA PHE A 309 -11.65 25.86 2.03
C PHE A 309 -11.05 26.72 3.15
N GLY A 310 -11.89 27.48 3.86
CA GLY A 310 -11.48 28.37 4.95
C GLY A 310 -11.07 29.79 4.55
N LEU A 311 -10.98 30.11 3.24
CA LEU A 311 -10.63 31.45 2.74
C LEU A 311 -11.85 32.36 2.52
N LEU A 312 -13.05 31.79 2.34
CA LEU A 312 -14.25 32.50 1.90
C LEU A 312 -15.35 32.66 2.99
N SER A 313 -15.14 32.13 4.19
CA SER A 313 -16.12 32.28 5.27
C SER A 313 -15.78 33.53 6.08
N LYS A 314 -16.67 34.53 6.01
CA LYS A 314 -16.68 35.70 6.90
C LYS A 314 -16.92 35.28 8.34
#